data_AF-A0A3A8SHR8-F1
#
_entry.id   AF-A0A3A8SHR8-F1
#
_cell.length_a   1.000
_cell.length_b   1.000
_cell.length_c   1.000
_cell.angle_alpha   90.00
_cell.angle_beta   90.00
_cell.angle_gamma   90.00
#
_symmetry.space_group_name_H-M   'P 1'
#
loop_
_entity.id
_entity.type
_entity.pdbx_description
1 polymer ?
#
loop_
_entity_poly.entity_id
_entity_poly.type
_entity_poly.pdbx_seq_one_letter_code
_entity_poly.pdbx_strand_id
1 'polypeptide(L)'
;KARVSPNGHSTEKLTYFDPETKQHVVPFVIEPSAGVDRGVLAVLSEAYAEEQVKPAPAERLKPVEEALGAFLKSVGRNEKLPVEAKNALLAEGERIAGALGERLASMTGLLSMPGAESIEVAKKLRGQVDPVVDEFYRTVLHFKPRLAPIKVAVLPLKKNHPGIVGVAKGIRRQLQSSGSMRVVYDDTGAIGKLYRRQDEIGTPFCVTVDFDTLGDGESASSKDTVTV
;
A
#
# COMPACT_ATOMS: atom_id res chain seq x y z
N LYS A 1 37.07 -13.88 25.79
CA LYS A 1 37.25 -15.24 25.24
C LYS A 1 36.14 -16.12 25.78
N ALA A 2 35.50 -16.93 24.94
CA ALA A 2 34.47 -17.87 25.40
C ALA A 2 35.11 -19.00 26.23
N ARG A 3 34.39 -19.51 27.23
CA ARG A 3 34.76 -20.75 27.93
C ARG A 3 34.06 -21.91 27.23
N VAL A 4 34.80 -22.97 26.92
CA VAL A 4 34.28 -24.15 26.20
C VAL A 4 34.63 -25.39 26.98
N SER A 5 33.69 -26.32 27.07
CA SER A 5 33.95 -27.64 27.65
C SER A 5 34.87 -28.46 26.75
N PRO A 6 35.75 -29.32 27.30
CA PRO A 6 36.57 -30.23 26.50
C PRO A 6 35.69 -31.19 25.69
N ASN A 7 36.00 -31.37 24.40
CA ASN A 7 35.34 -32.34 23.53
C ASN A 7 36.36 -33.42 23.12
N GLY A 8 36.24 -34.62 23.68
CA GLY A 8 37.15 -35.75 23.42
C GLY A 8 36.97 -36.43 22.06
N HIS A 9 35.92 -36.09 21.32
CA HIS A 9 35.63 -36.64 19.99
C HIS A 9 36.09 -35.72 18.84
N SER A 10 36.49 -34.47 19.14
CA SER A 10 36.97 -33.52 18.15
C SER A 10 38.49 -33.64 17.97
N THR A 11 38.95 -33.81 16.73
CA THR A 11 40.38 -33.72 16.39
C THR A 11 40.84 -32.28 16.16
N GLU A 12 39.90 -31.34 16.00
CA GLU A 12 40.15 -29.95 15.68
C GLU A 12 39.96 -29.02 16.88
N LYS A 13 40.77 -27.95 16.95
CA LYS A 13 40.67 -26.88 17.96
C LYS A 13 39.91 -25.70 17.38
N LEU A 14 38.72 -25.39 17.91
CA LEU A 14 37.91 -24.21 17.56
C LEU A 14 38.50 -22.92 18.18
N THR A 15 39.76 -22.62 17.85
CA THR A 15 40.49 -21.46 18.36
C THR A 15 41.00 -20.59 17.21
N TYR A 16 40.93 -19.28 17.37
CA TYR A 16 41.57 -18.30 16.51
C TYR A 16 42.91 -17.89 17.14
N PHE A 17 43.97 -17.79 16.34
CA PHE A 17 45.24 -17.23 16.79
C PHE A 17 45.20 -15.71 16.64
N ASP A 18 45.30 -15.00 17.76
CA ASP A 18 45.36 -13.55 17.77
C ASP A 18 46.82 -13.10 17.55
N PRO A 19 47.15 -12.44 16.42
CA PRO A 19 48.52 -12.04 16.10
C PRO A 19 49.06 -10.93 17.01
N GLU A 20 48.21 -10.11 17.61
CA GLU A 20 48.63 -9.02 18.50
C GLU A 20 49.02 -9.57 19.87
N THR A 21 48.14 -10.39 20.46
CA THR A 21 48.38 -10.96 21.79
C THR A 21 49.22 -12.24 21.75
N LYS A 22 49.46 -12.79 20.55
CA LYS A 22 50.15 -14.07 20.30
C LYS A 22 49.54 -15.25 21.07
N GLN A 23 48.22 -15.22 21.30
CA GLN A 23 47.50 -16.23 22.06
C GLN A 23 46.36 -16.84 21.24
N HIS A 24 46.11 -18.13 21.46
CA HIS A 24 44.88 -18.76 20.99
C HIS A 24 43.70 -18.30 21.84
N VAL A 25 42.60 -17.96 21.17
CA VAL A 25 41.34 -17.54 21.80
C VAL A 25 40.18 -18.31 21.19
N VAL A 26 39.18 -18.63 21.99
CA VAL A 26 37.87 -19.03 21.45
C VAL A 26 37.03 -17.76 21.32
N PRO A 27 36.68 -17.33 20.09
CA PRO A 27 35.83 -16.17 19.91
C PRO A 27 34.39 -16.48 20.33
N PHE A 28 33.64 -15.45 20.73
CA PHE A 28 32.19 -15.57 20.77
C PHE A 28 31.67 -15.59 19.33
N VAL A 29 30.77 -16.52 19.02
CA VAL A 29 30.03 -16.51 17.77
C VAL A 29 28.80 -15.64 17.99
N ILE A 30 28.70 -14.52 17.26
CA ILE A 30 27.54 -13.62 17.28
C ILE A 30 26.89 -13.72 15.90
N GLU A 31 25.73 -14.37 15.83
CA GLU A 31 24.98 -14.61 14.60
C GLU A 31 23.66 -13.82 14.62
N PRO A 32 23.63 -12.57 14.14
CA PRO A 32 22.38 -11.86 13.98
C PRO A 32 21.59 -12.44 12.80
N SER A 33 20.39 -12.94 13.07
CA SER A 33 19.46 -13.40 12.04
C SER A 33 18.26 -12.47 11.92
N ALA A 34 17.89 -12.09 10.70
CA ALA A 34 16.65 -11.37 10.41
C ALA A 34 15.92 -11.99 9.21
N GLY A 35 14.60 -12.11 9.30
CA GLY A 35 13.78 -12.65 8.22
C GLY A 35 13.46 -11.57 7.19
N VAL A 36 13.97 -11.71 5.96
CA VAL A 36 13.71 -10.77 4.86
C VAL A 36 12.22 -10.66 4.58
N ASP A 37 11.49 -11.79 4.51
CA ASP A 37 10.06 -11.79 4.21
C ASP A 37 9.24 -11.03 5.25
N ARG A 38 9.57 -11.21 6.54
CA ARG A 38 8.91 -10.48 7.63
C ARG A 38 9.27 -8.99 7.59
N GLY A 39 10.51 -8.66 7.23
CA GLY A 39 10.94 -7.27 7.04
C GLY A 39 10.16 -6.59 5.90
N VAL A 40 10.00 -7.27 4.77
CA VAL A 40 9.21 -6.77 3.63
C VAL A 40 7.74 -6.61 4.02
N LEU A 41 7.16 -7.61 4.69
CA LEU A 41 5.78 -7.53 5.17
C LEU A 41 5.60 -6.35 6.14
N ALA A 42 6.52 -6.16 7.09
CA ALA A 42 6.45 -5.04 8.02
C ALA A 42 6.50 -3.69 7.28
N VAL A 43 7.35 -3.54 6.27
CA VAL A 43 7.43 -2.32 5.45
C VAL A 43 6.15 -2.11 4.64
N LEU A 44 5.56 -3.17 4.09
CA LEU A 44 4.28 -3.09 3.38
C LEU A 44 3.12 -2.69 4.30
N SER A 45 3.04 -3.31 5.48
CA SER A 45 2.03 -3.00 6.48
C SER A 45 2.14 -1.58 7.00
N GLU A 46 3.36 -1.08 7.23
CA GLU A 46 3.60 0.31 7.66
C GLU A 46 3.25 1.32 6.57
N ALA A 47 3.53 0.98 5.30
CA ALA A 47 3.24 1.88 4.18
C ALA A 47 1.75 1.93 3.85
N TYR A 48 0.96 0.91 4.19
CA TYR A 48 -0.46 0.84 3.86
C TYR A 48 -1.27 1.94 4.54
N ALA A 49 -1.97 2.73 3.74
CA ALA A 49 -2.94 3.70 4.20
C ALA A 49 -4.17 3.75 3.29
N GLU A 50 -5.30 4.10 3.90
CA GLU A 50 -6.52 4.47 3.21
C GLU A 50 -6.74 5.96 3.46
N GLU A 51 -6.68 6.75 2.41
CA GLU A 51 -6.81 8.21 2.52
C GLU A 51 -8.14 8.68 1.98
N GLN A 52 -8.75 9.63 2.70
CA GLN A 52 -9.89 10.36 2.18
C GLN A 52 -9.41 11.40 1.17
N VAL A 53 -9.85 11.27 -0.08
CA VAL A 53 -9.54 12.21 -1.17
C VAL A 53 -10.37 13.48 -1.03
N LYS A 54 -11.67 13.30 -0.73
CA LYS A 54 -12.62 14.37 -0.48
C LYS A 54 -13.66 13.88 0.55
N PRO A 55 -14.18 14.76 1.43
CA PRO A 55 -15.17 14.34 2.41
C PRO A 55 -16.44 13.83 1.73
N ALA A 56 -16.94 12.68 2.18
CA ALA A 56 -18.19 12.13 1.68
C ALA A 56 -19.38 12.98 2.18
N PRO A 57 -20.26 13.45 1.30
CA PRO A 57 -21.43 14.22 1.72
C PRO A 57 -22.42 13.34 2.48
N ALA A 58 -23.15 13.92 3.43
CA ALA A 58 -24.06 13.20 4.31
C ALA A 58 -25.13 12.37 3.55
N GLU A 59 -25.58 12.86 2.40
CA GLU A 59 -26.54 12.15 1.53
C GLU A 59 -26.01 10.81 1.02
N ARG A 60 -24.70 10.70 0.80
CA ARG A 60 -24.05 9.46 0.37
C ARG A 60 -23.73 8.53 1.54
N LEU A 61 -23.60 9.06 2.75
CA LEU A 61 -23.32 8.29 3.96
C LEU A 61 -24.57 7.66 4.59
N LYS A 62 -25.72 8.34 4.54
CA LYS A 62 -26.98 7.83 5.15
C LYS A 62 -27.36 6.40 4.72
N PRO A 63 -27.35 6.05 3.41
CA PRO A 63 -27.67 4.68 3.00
C PRO A 63 -26.70 3.64 3.54
N VAL A 64 -25.42 4.02 3.70
CA VAL A 64 -24.38 3.16 4.27
C VAL A 64 -24.62 2.96 5.77
N GLU A 65 -24.94 4.02 6.49
CA GLU A 65 -25.24 3.99 7.93
C GLU A 65 -26.43 3.06 8.22
N GLU A 66 -27.53 3.21 7.46
CA GLU A 66 -28.71 2.34 7.58
C GLU A 66 -28.38 0.88 7.27
N ALA A 67 -27.61 0.62 6.22
CA ALA A 67 -27.19 -0.72 5.84
C ALA A 67 -26.27 -1.35 6.89
N LEU A 68 -25.34 -0.58 7.46
CA LEU A 68 -24.46 -1.02 8.54
C LEU A 68 -25.27 -1.36 9.80
N GLY A 69 -26.22 -0.50 10.18
CA GLY A 69 -27.12 -0.78 11.30
C GLY A 69 -27.95 -2.05 11.10
N ALA A 70 -28.43 -2.33 9.87
CA ALA A 70 -29.11 -3.57 9.54
C ALA A 70 -28.18 -4.80 9.64
N PHE A 71 -26.94 -4.66 9.17
CA PHE A 71 -25.92 -5.70 9.27
C PHE A 71 -25.60 -6.05 10.73
N LEU A 72 -25.34 -5.07 11.59
CA LEU A 72 -25.03 -5.31 13.00
C LEU A 72 -26.18 -5.95 13.75
N LYS A 73 -27.43 -5.54 13.47
CA LYS A 73 -28.63 -6.21 14.01
C LYS A 73 -28.72 -7.68 13.56
N SER A 74 -28.38 -7.97 12.31
CA SER A 74 -28.37 -9.34 11.78
C SER A 74 -27.29 -10.20 12.44
N VAL A 75 -26.07 -9.68 12.58
CA VAL A 75 -24.96 -10.32 13.31
C VAL A 75 -25.38 -10.61 14.76
N GLY A 76 -25.98 -9.63 15.44
CA GLY A 76 -26.44 -9.75 16.82
C GLY A 76 -27.49 -10.83 17.05
N ARG A 77 -28.33 -11.13 16.05
CA ARG A 77 -29.38 -12.15 16.12
C ARG A 77 -28.95 -13.52 15.60
N ASN A 78 -27.78 -13.63 14.97
CA ASN A 78 -27.33 -14.87 14.39
C ASN A 78 -26.80 -15.81 15.48
N GLU A 79 -27.52 -16.90 15.74
CA GLU A 79 -27.16 -17.94 16.73
C GLU A 79 -26.15 -18.95 16.18
N LYS A 80 -25.99 -19.04 14.86
CA LYS A 80 -25.08 -19.98 14.20
C LYS A 80 -23.64 -19.47 14.15
N LEU A 81 -23.43 -18.16 14.33
CA LEU A 81 -22.08 -17.61 14.35
C LEU A 81 -21.35 -17.99 15.65
N PRO A 82 -20.07 -18.40 15.58
CA PRO A 82 -19.23 -18.51 16.75
C PRO A 82 -19.24 -17.21 17.56
N VAL A 83 -19.34 -17.32 18.89
CA VAL A 83 -19.45 -16.16 19.80
C VAL A 83 -18.29 -15.18 19.61
N GLU A 84 -17.08 -15.70 19.41
CA GLU A 84 -15.88 -14.89 19.16
C GLU A 84 -16.00 -14.06 17.88
N ALA A 85 -16.37 -14.68 16.77
CA ALA A 85 -16.56 -14.01 15.48
C ALA A 85 -17.69 -12.96 15.55
N LYS A 86 -18.80 -13.31 16.21
CA LYS A 86 -19.92 -12.39 16.46
C LYS A 86 -19.48 -11.15 17.23
N ASN A 87 -18.77 -11.34 18.34
CA ASN A 87 -18.30 -10.23 19.17
C ASN A 87 -17.30 -9.36 18.40
N ALA A 88 -16.40 -9.97 17.63
CA ALA A 88 -15.43 -9.24 16.81
C ALA A 88 -16.12 -8.37 15.73
N LEU A 89 -17.10 -8.93 15.01
CA LEU A 89 -17.87 -8.20 14.00
C LEU A 89 -18.68 -7.05 14.59
N LEU A 90 -19.31 -7.25 15.74
CA LEU A 90 -20.07 -6.20 16.42
C LEU A 90 -19.14 -5.08 16.91
N ALA A 91 -18.05 -5.43 17.59
CA ALA A 91 -17.09 -4.45 18.09
C ALA A 91 -16.48 -3.60 16.95
N GLU A 92 -16.09 -4.23 15.85
CA GLU A 92 -15.55 -3.52 14.70
C GLU A 92 -16.61 -2.66 13.99
N GLY A 93 -17.81 -3.19 13.81
CA GLY A 93 -18.90 -2.46 13.18
C GLY A 93 -19.39 -1.26 14.00
N GLU A 94 -19.47 -1.38 15.32
CA GLU A 94 -19.78 -0.27 16.22
C GLU A 94 -18.67 0.79 16.21
N ARG A 95 -17.40 0.35 16.16
CA ARG A 95 -16.25 1.25 16.00
C ARG A 95 -16.35 2.06 14.70
N ILE A 96 -16.73 1.42 13.59
CA ILE A 96 -16.91 2.12 12.31
C ILE A 96 -18.12 3.05 12.37
N ALA A 97 -19.26 2.60 12.90
CA ALA A 97 -20.48 3.39 13.00
C ALA A 97 -20.26 4.70 13.78
N GLY A 98 -19.45 4.66 14.85
CA GLY A 98 -19.15 5.85 15.66
C GLY A 98 -18.36 6.95 14.94
N ALA A 99 -17.73 6.65 13.79
CA ALA A 99 -17.00 7.62 12.97
C ALA A 99 -17.07 7.25 11.48
N LEU A 100 -18.27 7.01 10.96
CA LEU A 100 -18.48 6.45 9.62
C LEU A 100 -17.81 7.27 8.52
N GLY A 101 -17.86 8.61 8.61
CA GLY A 101 -17.26 9.51 7.63
C GLY A 101 -15.73 9.52 7.61
N GLU A 102 -15.06 8.99 8.64
CA GLU A 102 -13.60 8.86 8.70
C GLU A 102 -13.17 7.41 8.48
N ARG A 103 -13.96 6.44 8.95
CA ARG A 103 -13.65 5.01 9.00
C ARG A 103 -14.30 4.19 7.88
N LEU A 104 -14.89 4.86 6.88
CA LEU A 104 -15.61 4.20 5.81
C LEU A 104 -14.76 3.13 5.09
N ALA A 105 -13.48 3.41 4.86
CA ALA A 105 -12.58 2.49 4.16
C ALA A 105 -12.33 1.18 4.96
N SER A 106 -12.41 1.23 6.30
CA SER A 106 -12.34 0.04 7.16
C SER A 106 -13.51 -0.93 6.98
N MET A 107 -14.60 -0.53 6.30
CA MET A 107 -15.75 -1.39 6.02
C MET A 107 -15.39 -2.60 5.16
N THR A 108 -14.40 -2.45 4.27
CA THR A 108 -13.89 -3.58 3.47
C THR A 108 -13.27 -4.64 4.38
N GLY A 109 -12.55 -4.20 5.42
CA GLY A 109 -12.01 -5.06 6.47
C GLY A 109 -13.12 -5.78 7.23
N LEU A 110 -14.12 -5.05 7.73
CA LEU A 110 -15.29 -5.61 8.43
C LEU A 110 -15.98 -6.71 7.60
N LEU A 111 -16.22 -6.44 6.30
CA LEU A 111 -16.88 -7.36 5.38
C LEU A 111 -16.02 -8.55 4.94
N SER A 112 -14.75 -8.59 5.34
CA SER A 112 -13.81 -9.67 5.09
C SER A 112 -13.44 -10.45 6.36
N MET A 113 -13.98 -10.04 7.52
CA MET A 113 -13.78 -10.75 8.79
C MET A 113 -14.52 -12.11 8.78
N PRO A 114 -13.99 -13.13 9.48
CA PRO A 114 -14.60 -14.45 9.54
C PRO A 114 -16.08 -14.40 9.96
N GLY A 115 -16.94 -15.04 9.19
CA GLY A 115 -18.38 -15.11 9.46
C GLY A 115 -19.20 -13.96 8.85
N ALA A 116 -18.58 -12.89 8.36
CA ALA A 116 -19.27 -11.81 7.66
C ALA A 116 -19.97 -12.32 6.39
N GLU A 117 -19.36 -13.26 5.66
CA GLU A 117 -19.92 -13.87 4.45
C GLU A 117 -21.20 -14.67 4.69
N SER A 118 -21.39 -15.17 5.93
CA SER A 118 -22.59 -15.92 6.32
C SER A 118 -23.79 -15.03 6.62
N ILE A 119 -23.60 -13.72 6.68
CA ILE A 119 -24.64 -12.73 6.94
C ILE A 119 -25.29 -12.33 5.61
N GLU A 120 -26.57 -12.66 5.45
CA GLU A 120 -27.33 -12.43 4.20
C GLU A 120 -27.29 -10.97 3.73
N VAL A 121 -27.36 -10.03 4.67
CA VAL A 121 -27.36 -8.59 4.35
C VAL A 121 -25.96 -8.02 4.05
N ALA A 122 -24.87 -8.78 4.24
CA ALA A 122 -23.51 -8.32 3.97
C ALA A 122 -23.30 -7.91 2.50
N LYS A 123 -23.92 -8.63 1.56
CA LYS A 123 -23.87 -8.28 0.13
C LYS A 123 -24.54 -6.95 -0.17
N LYS A 124 -25.67 -6.66 0.49
CA LYS A 124 -26.37 -5.37 0.36
C LYS A 124 -25.51 -4.24 0.93
N LEU A 125 -24.90 -4.46 2.09
CA LEU A 125 -23.99 -3.50 2.71
C LEU A 125 -22.81 -3.18 1.78
N ARG A 126 -22.14 -4.21 1.24
CA ARG A 126 -21.04 -4.06 0.29
C ARG A 126 -21.44 -3.19 -0.92
N GLY A 127 -22.61 -3.47 -1.50
CA GLY A 127 -23.13 -2.68 -2.64
C GLY A 127 -23.41 -1.20 -2.34
N GLN A 128 -23.59 -0.82 -1.07
CA GLN A 128 -23.71 0.59 -0.65
C GLN A 128 -22.34 1.21 -0.32
N VAL A 129 -21.42 0.40 0.23
CA VAL A 129 -20.09 0.85 0.67
C VAL A 129 -19.16 1.08 -0.51
N ASP A 130 -18.99 0.09 -1.39
CA ASP A 130 -17.97 0.11 -2.44
C ASP A 130 -18.03 1.38 -3.31
N PRO A 131 -19.21 1.85 -3.80
CA PRO A 131 -19.27 3.06 -4.62
C PRO A 131 -18.87 4.33 -3.87
N VAL A 132 -19.06 4.38 -2.55
CA VAL A 132 -18.70 5.53 -1.73
C VAL A 132 -17.21 5.47 -1.38
N VAL A 133 -16.69 4.31 -0.99
CA VAL A 133 -15.24 4.13 -0.78
C VAL A 133 -14.47 4.46 -2.06
N ASP A 134 -14.90 3.93 -3.21
CA ASP A 134 -14.21 4.16 -4.48
C ASP A 134 -14.19 5.62 -4.94
N GLU A 135 -15.19 6.41 -4.56
CA GLU A 135 -15.32 7.80 -4.97
C GLU A 135 -14.59 8.76 -4.00
N PHE A 136 -14.63 8.46 -2.70
CA PHE A 136 -14.20 9.39 -1.65
C PHE A 136 -12.89 8.99 -0.99
N TYR A 137 -12.42 7.76 -1.19
CA TYR A 137 -11.19 7.23 -0.64
C TYR A 137 -10.28 6.65 -1.71
N ARG A 138 -9.00 6.55 -1.36
CA ARG A 138 -7.99 5.83 -2.14
C ARG A 138 -7.14 4.96 -1.22
N THR A 139 -6.69 3.84 -1.76
CA THR A 139 -5.65 3.02 -1.15
C THR A 139 -4.29 3.52 -1.64
N VAL A 140 -3.36 3.74 -0.72
CA VAL A 140 -2.02 4.23 -1.03
C VAL A 140 -0.97 3.48 -0.20
N LEU A 141 0.19 3.21 -0.81
CA LEU A 141 1.38 2.76 -0.08
C LEU A 141 2.35 3.93 0.10
N HIS A 142 2.41 4.50 1.31
CA HIS A 142 3.35 5.56 1.70
C HIS A 142 4.77 5.05 1.91
N PHE A 143 5.34 4.46 0.87
CA PHE A 143 6.75 4.11 0.93
C PHE A 143 7.60 5.38 1.05
N LYS A 144 8.60 5.32 1.93
CA LYS A 144 9.72 6.26 1.84
C LYS A 144 10.29 6.20 0.42
N PRO A 145 10.59 7.32 -0.25
CA PRO A 145 11.00 7.32 -1.66
C PRO A 145 12.19 6.40 -1.97
N ARG A 146 13.08 6.15 -1.00
CA ARG A 146 14.19 5.18 -1.14
C ARG A 146 13.76 3.72 -1.20
N LEU A 147 12.67 3.35 -0.54
CA LEU A 147 12.13 1.98 -0.49
C LEU A 147 11.13 1.68 -1.61
N ALA A 148 10.46 2.70 -2.15
CA ALA A 148 9.43 2.51 -3.18
C ALA A 148 9.94 1.66 -4.37
N PRO A 149 9.21 0.62 -4.83
CA PRO A 149 9.67 -0.23 -5.92
C PRO A 149 9.88 0.54 -7.22
N ILE A 150 8.99 1.50 -7.51
CA ILE A 150 9.02 2.41 -8.65
C ILE A 150 9.20 3.82 -8.09
N LYS A 151 10.10 4.61 -8.67
CA LYS A 151 10.39 5.98 -8.19
C LYS A 151 9.55 7.01 -8.91
N VAL A 152 9.38 6.83 -10.22
CA VAL A 152 8.66 7.76 -11.08
C VAL A 152 7.81 6.97 -12.08
N ALA A 153 6.56 7.37 -12.25
CA ALA A 153 5.70 6.92 -13.34
C ALA A 153 5.47 8.07 -14.32
N VAL A 154 5.73 7.86 -15.60
CA VAL A 154 5.50 8.85 -16.66
C VAL A 154 4.24 8.47 -17.43
N LEU A 155 3.24 9.34 -17.39
CA LEU A 155 1.88 9.08 -17.85
C LEU A 155 1.51 10.07 -18.97
N PRO A 156 1.21 9.64 -20.19
CA PRO A 156 0.68 10.54 -21.21
C PRO A 156 -0.82 10.77 -20.98
N LEU A 157 -1.28 12.02 -21.03
CA LEU A 157 -2.71 12.35 -20.93
C LEU A 157 -3.51 11.71 -22.08
N LYS A 158 -2.92 11.69 -23.29
CA LYS A 158 -3.52 11.10 -24.49
C LYS A 158 -2.56 10.17 -25.22
N LYS A 159 -2.80 8.87 -25.08
CA LYS A 159 -2.00 7.79 -25.70
C LYS A 159 -1.96 7.81 -27.24
N ASN A 160 -2.96 8.40 -27.89
CA ASN A 160 -3.03 8.48 -29.36
C ASN A 160 -2.36 9.74 -29.93
N HIS A 161 -1.82 10.63 -29.10
CA HIS A 161 -1.18 11.85 -29.56
C HIS A 161 0.35 11.64 -29.66
N PRO A 162 0.93 11.59 -30.87
CA PRO A 162 2.33 11.22 -31.06
C PRO A 162 3.29 12.20 -30.37
N GLY A 163 2.96 13.49 -30.32
CA GLY A 163 3.76 14.49 -29.60
C GLY A 163 3.84 14.23 -28.10
N ILE A 164 2.69 13.93 -27.47
CA ILE A 164 2.61 13.69 -26.01
C ILE A 164 3.35 12.40 -25.67
N VAL A 165 3.12 11.34 -26.44
CA VAL A 165 3.78 10.05 -26.26
C VAL A 165 5.29 10.16 -26.50
N GLY A 166 5.70 10.95 -27.50
CA GLY A 166 7.11 11.22 -27.80
C GLY A 166 7.82 11.88 -26.63
N VAL A 167 7.24 12.96 -26.08
CA VAL A 167 7.78 13.66 -24.92
C VAL A 167 7.82 12.76 -23.69
N ALA A 168 6.72 12.07 -23.36
CA ALA A 168 6.66 11.14 -22.24
C ALA A 168 7.73 10.03 -22.31
N LYS A 169 7.92 9.41 -23.49
CA LYS A 169 8.99 8.43 -23.71
C LYS A 169 10.39 9.06 -23.65
N GLY A 170 10.52 10.33 -24.03
CA GLY A 170 11.75 11.12 -23.86
C GLY A 170 12.13 11.29 -22.39
N ILE A 171 11.20 11.81 -21.59
CA ILE A 171 11.36 12.02 -20.13
C ILE A 171 11.73 10.70 -19.46
N ARG A 172 10.99 9.62 -19.75
CA ARG A 172 11.29 8.29 -19.20
C ARG A 172 12.74 7.87 -19.49
N ARG A 173 13.21 8.04 -20.73
CA ARG A 173 14.60 7.69 -21.12
C ARG A 173 15.63 8.52 -20.37
N GLN A 174 15.41 9.82 -20.25
CA GLN A 174 16.33 10.74 -19.55
C GLN A 174 16.41 10.43 -18.05
N LEU A 175 15.28 10.18 -17.40
CA LEU A 175 15.28 9.81 -15.98
C LEU A 175 15.95 8.45 -15.76
N GLN A 176 15.66 7.48 -16.64
CA GLN A 176 16.24 6.13 -16.56
C GLN A 176 17.75 6.11 -16.86
N SER A 177 18.27 7.02 -17.72
CA SER A 177 19.69 7.08 -18.07
C SER A 177 20.59 7.47 -16.91
N SER A 178 20.03 8.06 -15.84
CA SER A 178 20.77 8.29 -14.59
C SER A 178 21.22 7.01 -13.91
N GLY A 179 20.63 5.85 -14.25
CA GLY A 179 20.88 4.55 -13.60
C GLY A 179 20.46 4.46 -12.14
N SER A 180 20.00 5.57 -11.55
CA SER A 180 19.82 5.71 -10.10
C SER A 180 18.39 5.48 -9.64
N MET A 181 17.45 5.35 -10.58
CA MET A 181 16.02 5.21 -10.26
C MET A 181 15.29 4.32 -11.26
N ARG A 182 14.26 3.62 -10.76
CA ARG A 182 13.33 2.84 -11.59
C ARG A 182 12.20 3.75 -12.07
N VAL A 183 12.08 3.88 -13.38
CA VAL A 183 11.08 4.74 -14.04
C VAL A 183 10.21 3.90 -14.95
N VAL A 184 8.90 4.04 -14.81
CA VAL A 184 7.91 3.35 -15.64
C VAL A 184 7.21 4.33 -16.55
N TYR A 185 6.74 3.84 -17.69
CA TYR A 185 5.83 4.53 -18.58
C TYR A 185 4.56 3.71 -18.67
N ASP A 186 3.40 4.33 -18.56
CA ASP A 186 2.12 3.65 -18.59
C ASP A 186 1.07 4.50 -19.32
N ASP A 187 0.51 3.96 -20.40
CA ASP A 187 -0.55 4.56 -21.23
C ASP A 187 -1.75 3.60 -21.39
N THR A 188 -1.82 2.57 -20.54
CA THR A 188 -2.76 1.45 -20.68
C THR A 188 -4.21 1.83 -20.35
N GLY A 189 -4.45 2.97 -19.72
CA GLY A 189 -5.76 3.38 -19.22
C GLY A 189 -6.00 4.89 -19.24
N ALA A 190 -7.18 5.29 -18.77
CA ALA A 190 -7.48 6.70 -18.52
C ALA A 190 -6.65 7.22 -17.33
N ILE A 191 -6.30 8.50 -17.35
CA ILE A 191 -5.33 9.09 -16.42
C ILE A 191 -5.66 8.83 -14.94
N GLY A 192 -6.93 8.94 -14.53
CA GLY A 192 -7.34 8.65 -13.15
C GLY A 192 -7.10 7.20 -12.71
N LYS A 193 -7.27 6.23 -13.62
CA LYS A 193 -6.97 4.81 -13.34
C LYS A 193 -5.46 4.57 -13.20
N LEU A 194 -4.67 5.33 -13.96
CA LEU A 194 -3.21 5.24 -13.90
C LEU A 194 -2.72 5.80 -12.55
N TYR A 195 -3.17 6.98 -12.14
CA TYR A 195 -2.86 7.54 -10.82
C TYR A 195 -3.25 6.58 -9.69
N ARG A 196 -4.47 6.03 -9.70
CA ARG A 196 -4.91 5.10 -8.66
C ARG A 196 -4.04 3.85 -8.56
N ARG A 197 -3.60 3.30 -9.70
CA ARG A 197 -2.63 2.19 -9.73
C ARG A 197 -1.28 2.58 -9.12
N GLN A 198 -0.81 3.81 -9.39
CA GLN A 198 0.46 4.30 -8.86
C GLN A 198 0.40 4.55 -7.34
N ASP A 199 -0.74 5.05 -6.84
CA ASP A 199 -1.00 5.18 -5.40
C ASP A 199 -0.96 3.80 -4.72
N GLU A 200 -1.67 2.81 -5.28
CA GLU A 200 -1.76 1.43 -4.75
C GLU A 200 -0.39 0.71 -4.68
N ILE A 201 0.56 1.06 -5.54
CA ILE A 201 1.92 0.48 -5.53
C ILE A 201 2.96 1.40 -4.88
N GLY A 202 2.54 2.57 -4.41
CA GLY A 202 3.35 3.53 -3.66
C GLY A 202 4.44 4.21 -4.48
N THR A 203 4.14 4.55 -5.74
CA THR A 203 5.05 5.32 -6.60
C THR A 203 5.09 6.79 -6.10
N PRO A 204 6.26 7.31 -5.68
CA PRO A 204 6.33 8.64 -5.06
C PRO A 204 6.03 9.81 -6.00
N PHE A 205 6.32 9.67 -7.29
CA PHE A 205 6.15 10.74 -8.28
C PHE A 205 5.45 10.23 -9.53
N CYS A 206 4.42 10.94 -9.97
CA CYS A 206 3.77 10.72 -11.25
C CYS A 206 4.00 11.94 -12.12
N VAL A 207 4.55 11.78 -13.31
CA VAL A 207 4.81 12.85 -14.26
C VAL A 207 3.83 12.72 -15.41
N THR A 208 2.88 13.64 -15.50
CA THR A 208 1.88 13.64 -16.55
C THR A 208 2.23 14.64 -17.64
N VAL A 209 2.22 14.14 -18.88
CA VAL A 209 2.46 14.94 -20.09
C VAL A 209 1.11 15.19 -20.76
N ASP A 210 0.75 16.46 -20.91
CA ASP A 210 -0.52 16.93 -21.44
C ASP A 210 -0.32 17.81 -22.69
N PHE A 211 -1.39 18.46 -23.15
CA PHE A 211 -1.34 19.37 -24.29
C PHE A 211 -0.64 20.68 -23.96
N ASP A 212 -0.77 21.17 -22.72
CA ASP A 212 -0.07 22.37 -22.25
C ASP A 212 1.45 22.17 -22.30
N THR A 213 1.94 20.96 -22.01
CA THR A 213 3.35 20.59 -22.15
C THR A 213 3.88 20.88 -23.57
N LEU A 214 3.06 20.66 -24.60
CA LEU A 214 3.43 20.91 -26.00
C LEU A 214 3.23 22.38 -26.42
N GLY A 215 2.57 23.18 -25.59
CA GLY A 215 2.10 24.52 -25.94
C GLY A 215 0.81 24.53 -26.77
N ASP A 216 0.13 23.39 -26.87
CA ASP A 216 -1.13 23.21 -27.61
C ASP A 216 -2.37 23.32 -26.69
N GLY A 217 -2.16 23.56 -25.39
CA GLY A 217 -3.22 23.67 -24.38
C GLY A 217 -3.69 25.12 -24.14
N GLU A 218 -4.54 25.29 -23.11
CA GLU A 218 -5.15 26.59 -22.79
C GLU A 218 -4.14 27.55 -22.16
N SER A 219 -3.08 27.03 -21.53
CA SER A 219 -2.10 27.81 -20.80
C SER A 219 -0.77 27.89 -21.55
N ALA A 220 -0.63 28.88 -22.43
CA ALA A 220 0.60 29.11 -23.20
C ALA A 220 1.87 29.29 -22.35
N SER A 221 1.73 29.68 -21.07
CA SER A 221 2.82 29.79 -20.08
C SER A 221 3.33 28.45 -19.55
N SER A 222 2.62 27.35 -19.77
CA SER A 222 2.93 26.01 -19.25
C SER A 222 3.65 25.13 -20.27
N LYS A 223 4.03 25.70 -21.41
CA LYS A 223 4.87 25.03 -22.41
C LYS A 223 6.19 24.56 -21.79
N ASP A 224 6.61 23.35 -22.15
CA ASP A 224 7.82 22.69 -21.61
C ASP A 224 7.76 22.39 -20.10
N THR A 225 6.57 22.44 -19.49
CA THR A 225 6.33 21.99 -18.10
C THR A 225 5.51 20.69 -18.09
N VAL A 226 5.47 20.01 -16.93
CA VAL A 226 4.71 18.77 -16.73
C VAL A 226 3.96 18.85 -15.41
N THR A 227 2.80 18.18 -15.34
CA THR A 227 2.07 18.04 -14.08
C THR A 227 2.70 16.93 -13.25
N VAL A 228 3.05 17.22 -11.99
CA VAL A 228 3.62 16.25 -11.04
C VAL A 228 2.66 16.00 -9.89
#